data_AF-A0A924RVW4-F1
#
_entry.id   AF-A0A924RVW4-F1
#
_cell.length_a   1.000
_cell.length_b   1.000
_cell.length_c   1.000
_cell.angle_alpha   90.00
_cell.angle_beta   90.00
_cell.angle_gamma   90.00
#
_symmetry.space_group_name_H-M   'P 1'
#
loop_
_entity.id
_entity.type
_entity.pdbx_description
1 polymer ?
#
loop_
_entity_poly.entity_id
_entity_poly.type
_entity_poly.pdbx_seq_one_letter_code
_entity_poly.pdbx_strand_id
1 'polypeptide(L)'
;MQFINVNVENNPSSNAIVNILYYSNLFDEDIVKIFDPSEFFLKKAESINDLKYYTHIISTSDVFSVIIIEVDNSKFQEAQDFILSLKTNFYTKSFTTIFLLSEPSKLFVKKAMEIGVSDCYHAPVPYDDLKERVKFLNFYKALRSQVSQLSQVPQVVYRIPILKRLLDLAVAIISIIILIPLFAIVAVLIKLDSNGPIFYNSKRVGTGYKIFDFYKFRTMRIGAEAEMATLASKNQYENSSFFKFENDPRVTKLGNFLRNTSIDELPQLWNVIKGDMSL
;
A
#
# COMPACT_ATOMS: atom_id res chain seq x y z
N MET A 1 -5.44 2.47 -24.70
CA MET A 1 -4.74 1.82 -23.58
C MET A 1 -4.55 0.36 -24.00
N GLN A 2 -3.43 0.02 -24.61
CA GLN A 2 -3.11 -1.38 -24.92
C GLN A 2 -2.66 -2.00 -23.61
N PHE A 3 -3.53 -2.82 -23.01
CA PHE A 3 -3.11 -3.74 -21.98
C PHE A 3 -2.03 -4.62 -22.61
N ILE A 4 -0.81 -4.53 -22.08
CA ILE A 4 0.19 -5.55 -22.35
C ILE A 4 -0.41 -6.81 -21.74
N ASN A 5 -0.99 -7.66 -22.58
CA ASN A 5 -1.23 -9.05 -22.21
C ASN A 5 0.16 -9.65 -21.99
N VAL A 6 0.62 -9.60 -20.75
CA VAL A 6 1.68 -10.48 -20.30
C VAL A 6 1.07 -11.86 -20.42
N ASN A 7 1.37 -12.56 -21.52
CA ASN A 7 1.06 -13.97 -21.66
C ASN A 7 1.78 -14.69 -20.51
N VAL A 8 1.06 -14.96 -19.42
CA VAL A 8 1.47 -15.86 -18.35
C VAL A 8 1.31 -17.32 -18.81
N GLU A 9 1.69 -17.61 -20.05
CA GLU A 9 1.69 -18.97 -20.62
C GLU A 9 3.09 -19.58 -20.63
N ASN A 10 4.13 -18.77 -20.42
CA ASN A 10 5.44 -19.29 -20.03
C ASN A 10 5.50 -19.34 -18.51
N ASN A 11 4.78 -20.30 -17.94
CA ASN A 11 5.06 -20.79 -16.60
C ASN A 11 6.52 -21.26 -16.64
N PRO A 12 7.49 -20.55 -16.03
CA PRO A 12 8.74 -21.21 -15.75
C PRO A 12 8.36 -22.19 -14.65
N SER A 13 8.10 -23.43 -15.05
CA SER A 13 8.29 -24.58 -14.19
C SER A 13 9.75 -24.58 -13.74
N SER A 14 10.10 -23.68 -12.83
CA SER A 14 11.19 -23.88 -11.91
C SER A 14 10.55 -24.42 -10.65
N ASN A 15 10.53 -25.74 -10.53
CA ASN A 15 10.47 -26.44 -9.25
C ASN A 15 11.75 -26.13 -8.44
N ALA A 16 12.10 -24.85 -8.31
CA ALA A 16 13.17 -24.38 -7.46
C ALA A 16 12.55 -24.25 -6.08
N ILE A 17 12.80 -25.26 -5.24
CA ILE A 17 12.40 -25.28 -3.85
C ILE A 17 12.86 -23.96 -3.19
N VAL A 18 11.94 -23.25 -2.54
CA VAL A 18 12.26 -22.00 -1.86
C VAL A 18 12.90 -22.34 -0.51
N ASN A 19 14.16 -21.98 -0.33
CA ASN A 19 14.89 -22.21 0.91
C ASN A 19 14.59 -21.10 1.92
N ILE A 20 13.86 -21.46 2.98
CA ILE A 20 13.48 -20.58 4.08
C ILE A 20 14.32 -20.92 5.32
N LEU A 21 15.05 -19.92 5.83
CA LEU A 21 15.64 -19.96 7.15
C LEU A 21 14.75 -19.15 8.10
N TYR A 22 14.32 -19.72 9.22
CA TYR A 22 13.41 -19.00 10.12
C TYR A 22 13.73 -19.15 11.60
N TYR A 23 13.40 -18.12 12.36
CA TYR A 23 13.38 -18.12 13.83
C TYR A 23 11.97 -17.77 14.29
N SER A 24 11.33 -18.67 15.02
CA SER A 24 10.02 -18.43 15.62
C SER A 24 9.79 -19.34 16.83
N ASN A 25 9.12 -18.78 17.83
CA ASN A 25 8.62 -19.46 19.01
C ASN A 25 7.09 -19.57 18.98
N LEU A 26 6.39 -18.45 18.80
CA LEU A 26 4.93 -18.36 18.81
C LEU A 26 4.28 -18.94 17.55
N PHE A 27 4.92 -18.77 16.39
CA PHE A 27 4.35 -19.12 15.07
C PHE A 27 4.92 -20.40 14.47
N ASP A 28 5.73 -21.17 15.22
CA ASP A 28 6.50 -22.30 14.68
C ASP A 28 5.62 -23.39 14.08
N GLU A 29 4.59 -23.82 14.80
CA GLU A 29 3.66 -24.88 14.33
C GLU A 29 2.96 -24.47 13.04
N ASP A 30 2.52 -23.21 12.95
CA ASP A 30 1.82 -22.69 11.79
C ASP A 30 2.75 -22.54 10.57
N ILE A 31 4.00 -22.11 10.77
CA ILE A 31 5.03 -22.02 9.71
C ILE A 31 5.28 -23.42 9.13
N VAL A 32 5.49 -24.42 9.99
CA VAL A 32 5.72 -25.80 9.54
C VAL A 32 4.51 -26.36 8.79
N LYS A 33 3.29 -25.97 9.19
CA LYS A 33 2.05 -26.43 8.57
C LYS A 33 1.79 -25.81 7.19
N ILE A 34 2.08 -24.52 7.00
CA ILE A 34 1.71 -23.81 5.77
C ILE A 34 2.69 -24.04 4.60
N PHE A 35 3.98 -24.21 4.91
CA PHE A 35 5.02 -24.40 3.91
C PHE A 35 5.25 -25.89 3.62
N ASP A 36 4.60 -26.36 2.56
CA ASP A 36 4.69 -27.75 2.08
C ASP A 36 6.13 -28.11 1.63
N PRO A 37 6.70 -29.24 2.10
CA PRO A 37 8.02 -29.72 1.70
C PRO A 37 8.22 -29.93 0.19
N SER A 38 7.14 -30.08 -0.59
CA SER A 38 7.21 -30.19 -2.05
C SER A 38 7.60 -28.88 -2.75
N GLU A 39 7.36 -27.74 -2.11
CA GLU A 39 7.62 -26.39 -2.66
C GLU A 39 8.67 -25.62 -1.84
N PHE A 40 8.86 -25.96 -0.56
CA PHE A 40 9.67 -25.20 0.39
C PHE A 40 10.63 -26.10 1.17
N PHE A 41 11.86 -25.61 1.39
CA PHE A 41 12.79 -26.21 2.32
C PHE A 41 12.89 -25.31 3.55
N LEU A 42 12.53 -25.84 4.72
CA LEU A 42 12.54 -25.10 5.97
C LEU A 42 13.76 -25.48 6.81
N LYS A 43 14.48 -24.48 7.30
CA LYS A 43 15.48 -24.63 8.36
C LYS A 43 15.15 -23.72 9.52
N LYS A 44 14.92 -24.31 10.69
CA LYS A 44 14.69 -23.58 11.93
C LYS A 44 16.02 -23.19 12.59
N ALA A 45 16.07 -21.97 13.11
CA ALA A 45 17.10 -21.46 13.99
C ALA A 45 16.54 -21.37 15.43
N GLU A 46 17.37 -21.61 16.43
CA GLU A 46 16.96 -21.51 17.85
C GLU A 46 17.06 -20.08 18.38
N SER A 47 17.86 -19.23 17.73
CA SER A 47 18.06 -17.83 18.07
C SER A 47 18.38 -16.96 16.85
N ILE A 48 18.32 -15.63 17.01
CA ILE A 48 18.77 -14.69 15.97
C ILE A 48 20.29 -14.81 15.74
N ASN A 49 21.06 -15.23 16.73
CA ASN A 49 22.50 -15.49 16.54
C ASN A 49 22.76 -16.75 15.70
N ASP A 50 21.90 -17.76 15.78
CA ASP A 50 21.98 -18.91 14.87
C ASP A 50 21.63 -18.52 13.44
N LEU A 51 20.68 -17.57 13.25
CA LEU A 51 20.43 -16.99 11.93
C LEU A 51 21.70 -16.33 11.37
N LYS A 52 22.45 -15.59 12.19
CA LYS A 52 23.74 -15.01 11.79
C LYS A 52 24.73 -16.10 11.39
N TYR A 53 24.86 -17.15 12.19
CA TYR A 53 25.76 -18.27 11.90
C TYR A 53 25.44 -18.93 10.55
N TYR A 54 24.17 -19.30 10.32
CA TYR A 54 23.75 -19.94 9.08
C TYR A 54 23.87 -19.03 7.86
N THR A 55 23.71 -17.72 8.01
CA THR A 55 23.88 -16.77 6.91
C THR A 55 25.33 -16.37 6.65
N HIS A 56 26.26 -16.70 7.55
CA HIS A 56 27.70 -16.49 7.35
C HIS A 56 28.39 -17.70 6.70
N ILE A 57 27.94 -18.93 6.98
CA ILE A 57 28.58 -20.18 6.51
C ILE A 57 27.98 -20.62 5.17
N ILE A 58 27.64 -19.69 4.29
CA ILE A 58 26.98 -20.00 3.03
C ILE A 58 27.89 -20.91 2.19
N SER A 59 27.57 -22.21 2.22
CA SER A 59 28.04 -23.19 1.24
C SER A 59 27.26 -22.99 -0.06
N THR A 60 27.89 -23.19 -1.20
CA THR A 60 27.29 -22.98 -2.53
C THR A 60 26.04 -23.83 -2.81
N SER A 61 25.73 -24.82 -1.96
CA SER A 61 24.55 -25.68 -2.04
C SER A 61 23.33 -25.20 -1.24
N ASP A 62 23.51 -24.37 -0.20
CA ASP A 62 22.49 -24.11 0.83
C ASP A 62 22.14 -22.61 0.93
N VAL A 63 21.98 -21.95 -0.22
CA VAL A 63 21.65 -20.52 -0.22
C VAL A 63 20.17 -20.36 0.15
N PHE A 64 19.90 -19.80 1.33
CA PHE A 64 18.56 -19.36 1.71
C PHE A 64 18.17 -18.14 0.88
N SER A 65 16.95 -18.13 0.35
CA SER A 65 16.43 -16.97 -0.37
C SER A 65 15.49 -16.13 0.49
N VAL A 66 14.94 -16.72 1.56
CA VAL A 66 13.97 -16.12 2.44
C VAL A 66 14.38 -16.34 3.90
N ILE A 67 14.27 -15.28 4.70
CA ILE A 67 14.48 -15.27 6.14
C ILE A 67 13.20 -14.78 6.80
N ILE A 68 12.64 -15.58 7.72
CA ILE A 68 11.46 -15.21 8.51
C ILE A 68 11.87 -15.10 9.97
N ILE A 69 11.55 -13.98 10.62
CA ILE A 69 11.95 -13.73 12.01
C ILE A 69 10.72 -13.32 12.81
N GLU A 70 10.44 -14.06 13.87
CA GLU A 70 9.53 -13.61 14.91
C GLU A 70 10.19 -12.50 15.74
N VAL A 71 9.51 -11.37 15.84
CA VAL A 71 10.02 -10.18 16.52
C VAL A 71 9.00 -9.68 17.53
N ASP A 72 9.46 -9.60 18.78
CA ASP A 72 8.77 -8.95 19.89
C ASP A 72 9.50 -7.65 20.29
N ASN A 73 8.94 -6.92 21.27
CA ASN A 73 9.54 -5.67 21.77
C ASN A 73 10.98 -5.85 22.30
N SER A 74 11.29 -7.01 22.88
CA SER A 74 12.60 -7.28 23.49
C SER A 74 13.68 -7.62 22.46
N LYS A 75 13.30 -8.28 21.36
CA LYS A 75 14.20 -8.76 20.31
C LYS A 75 14.33 -7.82 19.12
N PHE A 76 13.53 -6.75 19.06
CA PHE A 76 13.52 -5.82 17.92
C PHE A 76 14.91 -5.27 17.59
N GLN A 77 15.68 -4.87 18.60
CA GLN A 77 17.03 -4.33 18.38
C GLN A 77 17.99 -5.38 17.81
N GLU A 78 17.96 -6.61 18.37
CA GLU A 78 18.80 -7.71 17.89
C GLU A 78 18.46 -8.10 16.45
N ALA A 79 17.16 -8.15 16.13
CA ALA A 79 16.68 -8.39 14.78
C ALA A 79 17.10 -7.27 13.82
N GLN A 80 17.02 -6.02 14.26
CA GLN A 80 17.47 -4.86 13.48
C GLN A 80 18.95 -4.95 13.13
N ASP A 81 19.81 -5.25 14.11
CA ASP A 81 21.26 -5.37 13.90
C ASP A 81 21.57 -6.51 12.92
N PHE A 82 20.85 -7.62 13.02
CA PHE A 82 20.97 -8.73 12.07
C PHE A 82 20.53 -8.35 10.65
N ILE A 83 19.40 -7.67 10.48
CA ILE A 83 18.97 -7.21 9.16
C ILE A 83 20.02 -6.28 8.55
N LEU A 84 20.56 -5.34 9.33
CA LEU A 84 21.62 -4.45 8.86
C LEU A 84 22.85 -5.23 8.40
N SER A 85 23.28 -6.26 9.13
CA SER A 85 24.41 -7.10 8.70
C SER A 85 24.12 -7.87 7.40
N LEU A 86 22.88 -8.30 7.18
CA LEU A 86 22.49 -8.92 5.90
C LEU A 86 22.57 -7.93 4.75
N LYS A 87 22.11 -6.67 4.95
CA LYS A 87 22.08 -5.65 3.90
C LYS A 87 23.46 -5.12 3.51
N THR A 88 24.43 -5.15 4.42
CA THR A 88 25.81 -4.73 4.14
C THR A 88 26.62 -5.78 3.36
N ASN A 89 26.25 -7.06 3.46
CA ASN A 89 26.96 -8.15 2.78
C ASN A 89 26.41 -8.41 1.36
N PHE A 90 27.32 -8.48 0.38
CA PHE A 90 26.99 -8.64 -1.04
C PHE A 90 26.17 -9.91 -1.35
N TYR A 91 26.44 -11.02 -0.65
CA TYR A 91 25.79 -12.30 -0.88
C TYR A 91 24.38 -12.38 -0.27
N THR A 92 24.16 -11.67 0.85
CA THR A 92 22.92 -11.77 1.65
C THR A 92 21.99 -10.57 1.48
N LYS A 93 22.47 -9.44 0.94
CA LYS A 93 21.67 -8.21 0.80
C LYS A 93 20.40 -8.40 -0.04
N SER A 94 20.40 -9.41 -0.91
CA SER A 94 19.27 -9.78 -1.77
C SER A 94 18.26 -10.69 -1.07
N PHE A 95 18.52 -11.23 0.12
CA PHE A 95 17.61 -12.14 0.81
C PHE A 95 16.29 -11.44 1.15
N THR A 96 15.18 -12.16 1.01
CA THR A 96 13.85 -11.70 1.42
C THR A 96 13.76 -11.83 2.92
N THR A 97 13.47 -10.74 3.61
CA THR A 97 13.38 -10.75 5.06
C THR A 97 11.97 -10.37 5.47
N ILE A 98 11.30 -11.21 6.24
CA ILE A 98 9.93 -11.01 6.69
C ILE A 98 9.90 -11.05 8.20
N PHE A 99 9.28 -10.05 8.82
CA PHE A 99 9.05 -10.03 10.26
C PHE A 99 7.64 -10.52 10.59
N LEU A 100 7.55 -11.42 11.56
CA LEU A 100 6.28 -11.82 12.20
C LEU A 100 6.24 -11.17 13.58
N LEU A 101 5.41 -10.15 13.72
CA LEU A 101 5.27 -9.39 14.95
C LEU A 101 4.29 -10.09 15.90
N SER A 102 4.72 -10.36 17.12
CA SER A 102 3.84 -10.93 18.15
C SER A 102 2.68 -9.97 18.49
N GLU A 103 2.89 -8.65 18.37
CA GLU A 103 1.89 -7.62 18.61
C GLU A 103 1.87 -6.56 17.49
N PRO A 104 0.70 -6.00 17.14
CA PRO A 104 0.58 -4.99 16.11
C PRO A 104 1.22 -3.65 16.54
N SER A 105 2.26 -3.21 15.84
CA SER A 105 2.95 -1.94 16.12
C SER A 105 3.32 -1.20 14.84
N LYS A 106 2.63 -0.08 14.56
CA LYS A 106 2.92 0.80 13.41
C LYS A 106 4.35 1.36 13.47
N LEU A 107 4.85 1.65 14.67
CA LEU A 107 6.20 2.16 14.87
C LEU A 107 7.25 1.14 14.43
N PHE A 108 7.03 -0.14 14.75
CA PHE A 108 7.96 -1.21 14.40
C PHE A 108 7.93 -1.53 12.93
N VAL A 109 6.74 -1.60 12.33
CA VAL A 109 6.61 -1.76 10.87
C VAL A 109 7.37 -0.64 10.16
N LYS A 110 7.19 0.61 10.58
CA LYS A 110 7.91 1.75 10.00
C LYS A 110 9.44 1.57 10.10
N LYS A 111 9.95 1.28 11.30
CA LYS A 111 11.39 1.07 11.52
C LYS A 111 11.94 -0.13 10.73
N ALA A 112 11.20 -1.23 10.66
CA ALA A 112 11.56 -2.43 9.90
C ALA A 112 11.67 -2.12 8.39
N MET A 113 10.71 -1.36 7.86
CA MET A 113 10.75 -0.92 6.45
C MET A 113 11.93 0.02 6.18
N GLU A 114 12.26 0.93 7.11
CA GLU A 114 13.40 1.85 7.00
C GLU A 114 14.75 1.11 6.89
N ILE A 115 14.91 -0.03 7.58
CA ILE A 115 16.12 -0.87 7.50
C ILE A 115 16.10 -1.89 6.35
N GLY A 116 15.06 -1.89 5.53
CA GLY A 116 14.95 -2.72 4.33
C GLY A 116 14.42 -4.14 4.58
N VAL A 117 13.61 -4.35 5.62
CA VAL A 117 12.77 -5.54 5.74
C VAL A 117 11.79 -5.57 4.56
N SER A 118 11.57 -6.75 3.98
CA SER A 118 10.75 -6.90 2.77
C SER A 118 9.25 -6.86 3.05
N ASP A 119 8.82 -7.42 4.18
CA ASP A 119 7.43 -7.34 4.64
C ASP A 119 7.29 -7.57 6.15
N CYS A 120 6.15 -7.19 6.72
CA CYS A 120 5.84 -7.39 8.13
C CYS A 120 4.40 -7.86 8.31
N TYR A 121 4.21 -8.96 9.03
CA TYR A 121 2.91 -9.46 9.46
C TYR A 121 2.79 -9.33 10.98
N HIS A 122 1.57 -9.32 11.51
CA HIS A 122 1.32 -9.36 12.94
C HIS A 122 0.30 -10.46 13.26
N ALA A 123 0.27 -10.93 14.51
CA ALA A 123 -0.75 -11.88 14.95
C ALA A 123 -2.17 -11.26 14.89
N PRO A 124 -3.22 -12.03 14.51
CA PRO A 124 -3.14 -13.35 13.87
C PRO A 124 -2.63 -13.23 12.42
N VAL A 125 -1.71 -14.10 12.03
CA VAL A 125 -1.06 -14.03 10.71
C VAL A 125 -1.96 -14.68 9.64
N PRO A 126 -2.26 -14.01 8.52
CA PRO A 126 -2.91 -14.64 7.37
C PRO A 126 -1.89 -15.53 6.63
N TYR A 127 -1.82 -16.80 7.01
CA TYR A 127 -0.77 -17.72 6.54
C TYR A 127 -0.83 -18.02 5.03
N ASP A 128 -2.03 -18.08 4.45
CA ASP A 128 -2.18 -18.25 2.99
C ASP A 128 -1.58 -17.05 2.22
N ASP A 129 -1.88 -15.83 2.68
CA ASP A 129 -1.30 -14.60 2.13
C ASP A 129 0.22 -14.57 2.31
N LEU A 130 0.72 -15.01 3.47
CA LEU A 130 2.15 -15.12 3.73
C LEU A 130 2.83 -16.08 2.73
N LYS A 131 2.22 -17.25 2.48
CA LYS A 131 2.74 -18.24 1.53
C LYS A 131 2.82 -17.68 0.12
N GLU A 132 1.73 -17.11 -0.37
CA GLU A 132 1.69 -16.48 -1.70
C GLU A 132 2.65 -15.30 -1.81
N ARG A 133 2.77 -14.51 -0.74
CA ARG A 133 3.72 -13.39 -0.68
C ARG A 133 5.17 -13.86 -0.74
N VAL A 134 5.53 -14.95 -0.05
CA VAL A 134 6.88 -15.54 -0.12
C VAL A 134 7.19 -15.99 -1.55
N LYS A 135 6.27 -16.70 -2.22
CA LYS A 135 6.41 -17.11 -3.63
C LYS A 135 6.62 -15.89 -4.52
N PHE A 136 5.76 -14.89 -4.39
CA PHE A 136 5.83 -13.65 -5.16
C PHE A 136 7.16 -12.92 -4.95
N LEU A 137 7.61 -12.74 -3.72
CA LEU A 137 8.85 -12.00 -3.43
C LEU A 137 10.08 -12.74 -3.95
N ASN A 138 10.09 -14.08 -3.87
CA ASN A 138 11.17 -14.89 -4.44
C ASN A 138 11.20 -14.78 -5.97
N PHE A 139 10.04 -14.91 -6.63
CA PHE A 139 9.90 -14.75 -8.07
C PHE A 139 10.25 -13.34 -8.57
N TYR A 140 9.66 -12.32 -7.94
CA TYR A 140 9.88 -10.92 -8.29
C TYR A 140 11.35 -10.53 -8.19
N LYS A 141 12.09 -11.07 -7.21
CA LYS A 141 13.53 -10.82 -7.09
C LYS A 141 14.34 -11.42 -8.23
N ALA A 142 14.00 -12.63 -8.69
CA ALA A 142 14.62 -13.21 -9.87
C ALA A 142 14.39 -12.32 -11.11
N LEU A 143 13.22 -11.70 -11.20
CA LEU A 143 12.87 -10.78 -12.28
C LEU A 143 13.37 -9.35 -12.09
N ARG A 144 13.77 -8.93 -10.88
CA ARG A 144 14.02 -7.51 -10.54
C ARG A 144 15.06 -6.87 -11.46
N SER A 145 16.09 -7.62 -11.89
CA SER A 145 17.11 -7.12 -12.82
C SER A 145 16.49 -6.78 -14.18
N GLN A 146 15.58 -7.61 -14.69
CA GLN A 146 14.84 -7.42 -15.93
C GLN A 146 13.78 -6.32 -15.78
N VAL A 147 13.04 -6.31 -14.66
CA VAL A 147 12.04 -5.29 -14.35
C VAL A 147 12.67 -3.91 -14.16
N SER A 148 13.88 -3.82 -13.62
CA SER A 148 14.59 -2.55 -13.47
C SER A 148 14.99 -1.95 -14.83
N GLN A 149 15.21 -2.80 -15.84
CA GLN A 149 15.36 -2.35 -17.23
C GLN A 149 14.02 -1.91 -17.82
N LEU A 150 12.92 -2.60 -17.51
CA LEU A 150 11.55 -2.23 -17.93
C LEU A 150 11.02 -0.97 -17.23
N SER A 151 11.47 -0.68 -16.00
CA SER A 151 11.07 0.47 -15.18
C SER A 151 11.63 1.79 -15.72
N GLN A 152 12.51 1.74 -16.72
CA GLN A 152 12.82 2.88 -17.57
C GLN A 152 11.66 3.20 -18.54
N VAL A 153 10.41 2.94 -18.15
CA VAL A 153 9.28 3.57 -18.84
C VAL A 153 9.54 5.08 -18.71
N PRO A 154 9.80 5.79 -19.81
CA PRO A 154 9.98 7.23 -19.72
C PRO A 154 8.74 7.76 -19.01
N GLN A 155 8.93 8.46 -17.89
CA GLN A 155 7.86 9.21 -17.25
C GLN A 155 7.40 10.19 -18.31
N VAL A 156 6.36 9.83 -19.08
CA VAL A 156 5.82 10.70 -20.11
C VAL A 156 5.20 11.84 -19.33
N VAL A 157 5.98 12.90 -19.14
CA VAL A 157 5.53 14.13 -18.51
C VAL A 157 4.56 14.73 -19.49
N TYR A 158 3.29 14.36 -19.37
CA TYR A 158 2.23 14.93 -20.17
C TYR A 158 2.15 16.42 -19.82
N ARG A 159 2.48 17.26 -20.81
CA ARG A 159 2.33 18.70 -20.72
C ARG A 159 1.03 19.07 -21.41
N ILE A 160 0.13 19.71 -20.67
CA ILE A 160 -1.12 20.20 -21.23
C ILE A 160 -0.77 21.24 -22.32
N PRO A 161 -1.29 21.09 -23.55
CA PRO A 161 -1.09 22.08 -24.60
C PRO A 161 -1.54 23.48 -24.14
N ILE A 162 -0.82 24.53 -24.55
CA ILE A 162 -1.10 25.90 -24.10
C ILE A 162 -2.55 26.31 -24.42
N LEU A 163 -3.04 25.97 -25.61
CA LEU A 163 -4.41 26.28 -26.01
C LEU A 163 -5.44 25.57 -25.12
N LYS A 164 -5.22 24.29 -24.80
CA LYS A 164 -6.07 23.54 -23.86
C LYS A 164 -6.04 24.17 -22.48
N ARG A 165 -4.86 24.59 -22.02
CA ARG A 165 -4.70 25.24 -20.72
C ARG A 165 -5.45 26.57 -20.64
N LEU A 166 -5.41 27.38 -21.70
CA LEU A 166 -6.16 28.64 -21.77
C LEU A 166 -7.67 28.41 -21.79
N LEU A 167 -8.14 27.43 -22.57
CA LEU A 167 -9.54 27.04 -22.60
C LEU A 167 -10.04 26.61 -21.21
N ASP A 168 -9.29 25.75 -20.53
CA ASP A 168 -9.63 25.26 -19.19
C ASP A 168 -9.73 26.38 -18.18
N LEU A 169 -8.79 27.32 -18.22
CA LEU A 169 -8.78 28.45 -17.32
C LEU A 169 -9.98 29.36 -17.58
N ALA A 170 -10.29 29.64 -18.85
CA ALA A 170 -11.45 30.46 -19.23
C ALA A 170 -12.76 29.82 -18.78
N VAL A 171 -12.96 28.53 -19.09
CA VAL A 171 -14.17 27.79 -18.71
C VAL A 171 -14.28 27.70 -17.18
N ALA A 172 -13.21 27.35 -16.47
CA ALA A 172 -13.25 27.22 -15.01
C ALA A 172 -13.57 28.54 -14.30
N ILE A 173 -12.99 29.67 -14.75
CA ILE A 173 -13.27 30.99 -14.18
C ILE A 173 -14.73 31.38 -14.42
N ILE A 174 -15.23 31.22 -15.65
CA ILE A 174 -16.62 31.54 -15.99
C ILE A 174 -17.59 30.67 -15.18
N SER A 175 -17.33 29.35 -15.12
CA SER A 175 -18.13 28.43 -14.31
C SER A 175 -18.13 28.82 -12.84
N ILE A 176 -16.98 29.17 -12.24
CA ILE A 176 -16.93 29.61 -10.84
C ILE A 176 -17.80 30.85 -10.63
N ILE A 177 -17.68 31.88 -11.47
CA ILE A 177 -18.47 33.12 -11.33
C ILE A 177 -19.98 32.82 -11.36
N ILE A 178 -20.42 31.97 -12.29
CA ILE A 178 -21.83 31.56 -12.40
C ILE A 178 -22.27 30.74 -11.18
N LEU A 179 -21.37 29.92 -10.61
CA LEU A 179 -21.66 29.02 -9.49
C LEU A 179 -21.50 29.67 -8.10
N ILE A 180 -21.01 30.91 -7.98
CA ILE A 180 -20.92 31.64 -6.69
C ILE A 180 -22.22 31.57 -5.87
N PRO A 181 -23.42 31.90 -6.42
CA PRO A 181 -24.66 31.82 -5.65
C PRO A 181 -24.96 30.39 -5.15
N LEU A 182 -24.71 29.38 -5.98
CA LEU A 182 -24.88 27.98 -5.58
C LEU A 182 -23.91 27.61 -4.45
N PHE A 183 -22.64 28.02 -4.55
CA PHE A 183 -21.64 27.74 -3.52
C PHE A 183 -22.01 28.36 -2.18
N ALA A 184 -22.56 29.57 -2.18
CA ALA A 184 -23.04 30.22 -0.96
C ALA A 184 -24.20 29.43 -0.32
N ILE A 185 -25.19 29.00 -1.11
CA ILE A 185 -26.32 28.19 -0.62
C ILE A 185 -25.83 26.87 -0.05
N VAL A 186 -24.99 26.14 -0.79
CA VAL A 186 -24.43 24.85 -0.36
C VAL A 186 -23.59 25.02 0.92
N ALA A 187 -22.80 26.08 1.02
CA ALA A 187 -22.00 26.39 2.21
C ALA A 187 -22.86 26.58 3.47
N VAL A 188 -23.98 27.31 3.35
CA VAL A 188 -24.94 27.49 4.45
C VAL A 188 -25.58 26.16 4.82
N LEU A 189 -26.06 25.38 3.84
CA LEU A 189 -26.67 24.08 4.09
C LEU A 189 -25.71 23.11 4.80
N ILE A 190 -24.44 23.07 4.39
CA ILE A 190 -23.41 22.23 5.03
C ILE A 190 -23.16 22.65 6.49
N LYS A 191 -23.16 23.97 6.76
CA LYS A 191 -23.00 24.51 8.11
C LYS A 191 -24.19 24.23 9.02
N LEU A 192 -25.40 24.18 8.47
CA LEU A 192 -26.62 23.83 9.21
C LEU A 192 -26.73 22.32 9.45
N ASP A 193 -26.27 21.50 8.50
CA ASP A 193 -26.35 20.04 8.55
C ASP A 193 -25.31 19.42 9.50
N SER A 194 -24.12 20.01 9.60
CA SER A 194 -23.06 19.53 10.52
C SER A 194 -22.06 20.61 10.93
N ASN A 195 -21.53 20.51 12.15
CA ASN A 195 -20.43 21.38 12.61
C ASN A 195 -19.15 21.13 11.80
N GLY A 196 -18.33 22.17 11.61
CA GLY A 196 -16.97 22.10 11.02
C GLY A 196 -16.74 22.91 9.74
N PRO A 197 -15.66 22.61 8.97
CA PRO A 197 -15.33 23.32 7.73
C PRO A 197 -16.28 22.96 6.57
N ILE A 198 -16.45 23.88 5.62
CA ILE A 198 -17.32 23.68 4.44
C ILE A 198 -16.65 22.77 3.40
N PHE A 199 -15.35 22.93 3.21
CA PHE A 199 -14.57 22.17 2.25
C PHE A 199 -13.83 21.00 2.90
N TYR A 200 -13.67 19.93 2.12
CA TYR A 200 -12.84 18.78 2.43
C TYR A 200 -11.77 18.62 1.34
N ASN A 201 -10.54 18.35 1.76
CA ASN A 201 -9.40 18.18 0.87
C ASN A 201 -8.94 16.73 0.93
N SER A 202 -9.04 16.00 -0.18
CA SER A 202 -8.51 14.63 -0.27
C SER A 202 -7.23 14.60 -1.10
N LYS A 203 -6.24 13.80 -0.71
CA LYS A 203 -5.02 13.65 -1.52
C LYS A 203 -5.31 12.80 -2.76
N ARG A 204 -4.91 13.26 -3.93
CA ARG A 204 -5.03 12.52 -5.21
C ARG A 204 -3.72 12.57 -5.99
N VAL A 205 -3.49 11.54 -6.80
CA VAL A 205 -2.33 11.44 -7.69
C VAL A 205 -2.74 11.98 -9.06
N GLY A 206 -2.08 13.05 -9.50
CA GLY A 206 -2.25 13.65 -10.82
C GLY A 206 -1.19 13.21 -11.83
N THR A 207 -1.11 13.93 -12.94
CA THR A 207 -0.14 13.69 -14.02
C THR A 207 1.30 13.69 -13.51
N GLY A 208 2.09 12.70 -13.94
CA GLY A 208 3.48 12.54 -13.52
C GLY A 208 3.64 12.16 -12.04
N TYR A 209 2.66 11.45 -11.48
CA TYR A 209 2.64 10.99 -10.09
C TYR A 209 2.72 12.09 -9.03
N LYS A 210 2.38 13.33 -9.40
CA LYS A 210 2.35 14.45 -8.45
C LYS A 210 1.09 14.38 -7.59
N ILE A 211 1.28 14.36 -6.27
CA ILE A 211 0.17 14.37 -5.31
C ILE A 211 -0.32 15.80 -5.12
N PHE A 212 -1.63 16.02 -5.19
CA PHE A 212 -2.26 17.32 -4.96
C PHE A 212 -3.52 17.22 -4.08
N ASP A 213 -3.99 18.37 -3.61
CA ASP A 213 -5.21 18.49 -2.81
C ASP A 213 -6.45 18.58 -3.70
N PHE A 214 -7.28 17.55 -3.68
CA PHE A 214 -8.53 17.46 -4.43
C PHE A 214 -9.67 18.08 -3.62
N TYR A 215 -10.14 19.26 -4.06
CA TYR A 215 -11.12 20.06 -3.34
C TYR A 215 -12.54 19.55 -3.55
N LYS A 216 -13.29 19.38 -2.45
CA LYS A 216 -14.72 19.04 -2.47
C LYS A 216 -15.49 19.79 -1.41
N PHE A 217 -16.80 19.87 -1.56
CA PHE A 217 -17.67 20.18 -0.43
C PHE A 217 -17.70 19.01 0.55
N ARG A 218 -17.82 19.31 1.84
CA ARG A 218 -17.91 18.30 2.87
C ARG A 218 -19.26 17.57 2.77
N THR A 219 -19.19 16.25 2.67
CA THR A 219 -20.36 15.36 2.61
C THR A 219 -20.45 14.38 3.79
N MET A 220 -19.47 14.42 4.72
CA MET A 220 -19.36 13.53 5.86
C MET A 220 -19.29 14.31 7.17
N ARG A 221 -19.74 13.69 8.27
CA ARG A 221 -19.62 14.28 9.62
C ARG A 221 -18.15 14.36 10.09
N ILE A 222 -17.86 15.28 11.01
CA ILE A 222 -16.55 15.29 11.70
C ILE A 222 -16.35 13.95 12.42
N GLY A 223 -15.14 13.41 12.37
CA GLY A 223 -14.79 12.14 13.05
C GLY A 223 -15.07 10.88 12.23
N ALA A 224 -15.71 11.02 11.05
CA ALA A 224 -15.95 9.92 10.13
C ALA A 224 -14.69 9.14 9.71
N GLU A 225 -13.51 9.78 9.74
CA GLU A 225 -12.25 9.12 9.40
C GLU A 225 -11.80 8.14 10.49
N ALA A 226 -12.04 8.44 11.78
CA ALA A 226 -11.71 7.54 12.88
C ALA A 226 -12.57 6.27 12.85
N GLU A 227 -13.80 6.37 12.34
CA GLU A 227 -14.71 5.24 12.15
C GLU A 227 -14.34 4.34 10.95
N MET A 228 -13.39 4.73 10.08
CA MET A 228 -12.95 3.86 8.99
C MET A 228 -12.33 2.56 9.51
N ALA A 229 -11.50 2.65 10.55
CA ALA A 229 -10.82 1.49 11.11
C ALA A 229 -11.82 0.50 11.76
N THR A 230 -12.90 1.01 12.36
CA THR A 230 -13.94 0.19 13.00
C THR A 230 -14.98 -0.33 12.02
N LEU A 231 -15.17 0.33 10.87
CA LEU A 231 -16.03 -0.15 9.79
C LEU A 231 -15.32 -1.15 8.87
N ALA A 232 -13.99 -1.10 8.77
CA ALA A 232 -13.20 -2.08 8.03
C ALA A 232 -13.34 -3.50 8.54
N SER A 233 -13.51 -3.68 9.85
CA SER A 233 -13.81 -4.99 10.44
C SER A 233 -15.24 -5.47 10.20
N LYS A 234 -16.12 -4.60 9.67
CA LYS A 234 -17.52 -4.91 9.31
C LYS A 234 -17.77 -4.96 7.80
N ASN A 235 -16.70 -5.02 7.00
CA ASN A 235 -16.83 -5.14 5.55
C ASN A 235 -17.64 -6.40 5.21
N GLN A 236 -18.77 -6.22 4.53
CA GLN A 236 -19.66 -7.31 4.10
C GLN A 236 -19.08 -8.16 2.96
N TYR A 237 -17.94 -7.75 2.40
CA TYR A 237 -17.21 -8.47 1.38
C TYR A 237 -15.90 -8.96 1.97
N GLU A 238 -15.88 -10.21 2.44
CA GLU A 238 -14.67 -10.87 2.98
C GLU A 238 -13.49 -10.88 1.98
N ASN A 239 -13.75 -10.67 0.69
CA ASN A 239 -12.76 -10.82 -0.38
C ASN A 239 -12.58 -9.59 -1.30
N SER A 240 -12.90 -8.36 -0.86
CA SER A 240 -12.63 -7.18 -1.70
C SER A 240 -12.02 -6.01 -0.94
N SER A 241 -10.91 -5.49 -1.46
CA SER A 241 -10.26 -4.26 -0.97
C SER A 241 -11.06 -2.98 -1.26
N PHE A 242 -12.30 -3.10 -1.77
CA PHE A 242 -13.19 -2.01 -2.11
C PHE A 242 -14.31 -1.89 -1.07
N PHE A 243 -14.20 -0.86 -0.24
CA PHE A 243 -15.22 -0.48 0.74
C PHE A 243 -16.42 0.14 0.02
N LYS A 244 -17.45 -0.66 -0.30
CA LYS A 244 -18.70 -0.16 -0.84
C LYS A 244 -19.84 -0.48 0.13
N PHE A 245 -20.07 0.42 1.09
CA PHE A 245 -21.33 0.44 1.83
C PHE A 245 -22.38 1.11 0.95
N GLU A 246 -23.51 0.44 0.68
CA GLU A 246 -24.64 1.07 -0.04
C GLU A 246 -25.21 2.27 0.73
N ASN A 247 -25.14 2.25 2.06
CA ASN A 247 -25.52 3.34 2.94
C ASN A 247 -24.40 3.60 3.96
N ASP A 248 -23.41 4.40 3.58
CA ASP A 248 -22.32 4.78 4.48
C ASP A 248 -22.87 5.66 5.63
N PRO A 249 -22.88 5.19 6.89
CA PRO A 249 -23.48 5.89 8.02
C PRO A 249 -22.74 7.20 8.38
N ARG A 250 -21.58 7.44 7.78
CA ARG A 250 -20.77 8.63 7.99
C ARG A 250 -21.18 9.80 7.09
N VAL A 251 -21.93 9.52 6.03
CA VAL A 251 -22.42 10.51 5.07
C VAL A 251 -23.69 11.14 5.60
N THR A 252 -23.80 12.46 5.56
CA THR A 252 -25.01 13.14 6.01
C THR A 252 -26.12 13.05 4.95
N LYS A 253 -27.38 13.33 5.31
CA LYS A 253 -28.49 13.32 4.35
C LYS A 253 -28.25 14.31 3.20
N LEU A 254 -27.80 15.53 3.55
CA LEU A 254 -27.36 16.52 2.57
C LEU A 254 -26.14 16.03 1.79
N GLY A 255 -25.16 15.45 2.47
CA GLY A 255 -23.97 14.90 1.83
C GLY A 255 -24.28 13.83 0.78
N ASN A 256 -25.26 12.98 1.03
CA ASN A 256 -25.72 11.97 0.07
C ASN A 256 -26.32 12.62 -1.18
N PHE A 257 -27.14 13.67 -0.99
CA PHE A 257 -27.68 14.46 -2.10
C PHE A 257 -26.58 15.13 -2.93
N LEU A 258 -25.60 15.77 -2.28
CA LEU A 258 -24.48 16.45 -2.94
C LEU A 258 -23.63 15.48 -3.77
N ARG A 259 -23.41 14.24 -3.29
CA ARG A 259 -22.69 13.19 -4.03
C ARG A 259 -23.47 12.69 -5.23
N ASN A 260 -24.77 12.43 -5.06
CA ASN A 260 -25.62 11.91 -6.14
C ASN A 260 -25.82 12.92 -7.27
N THR A 261 -25.69 14.21 -6.97
CA THR A 261 -25.75 15.31 -7.96
C THR A 261 -24.38 15.78 -8.43
N SER A 262 -23.29 15.21 -7.89
CA SER A 262 -21.90 15.64 -8.11
C SER A 262 -21.64 17.12 -7.79
N ILE A 263 -22.54 17.78 -7.05
CA ILE A 263 -22.36 19.16 -6.60
C ILE A 263 -21.17 19.24 -5.65
N ASP A 264 -20.88 18.17 -4.89
CA ASP A 264 -19.72 18.12 -3.99
C ASP A 264 -18.38 18.30 -4.70
N GLU A 265 -18.33 18.03 -6.01
CA GLU A 265 -17.13 18.07 -6.83
C GLU A 265 -16.88 19.42 -7.51
N LEU A 266 -17.85 20.34 -7.52
CA LEU A 266 -17.70 21.65 -8.16
C LEU A 266 -16.50 22.50 -7.63
N PRO A 267 -16.08 22.40 -6.35
CA PRO A 267 -14.86 23.07 -5.89
C PRO A 267 -13.58 22.66 -6.62
N GLN A 268 -13.57 21.53 -7.34
CA GLN A 268 -12.45 21.09 -8.19
C GLN A 268 -12.15 22.07 -9.34
N LEU A 269 -13.07 22.97 -9.69
CA LEU A 269 -12.77 24.07 -10.62
C LEU A 269 -11.59 24.93 -10.13
N TRP A 270 -11.36 25.01 -8.81
CA TRP A 270 -10.18 25.65 -8.24
C TRP A 270 -8.89 24.86 -8.53
N ASN A 271 -8.95 23.53 -8.55
CA ASN A 271 -7.83 22.68 -8.98
C ASN A 271 -7.49 22.91 -10.46
N VAL A 272 -8.51 23.11 -11.30
CA VAL A 272 -8.30 23.50 -12.69
C VAL A 272 -7.58 24.84 -12.75
N ILE A 273 -8.01 25.88 -12.01
CA ILE A 273 -7.32 27.18 -11.99
C ILE A 273 -5.85 27.02 -11.53
N LYS A 274 -5.57 26.23 -10.49
CA LYS A 274 -4.20 25.96 -10.02
C LYS A 274 -3.33 25.19 -11.00
N GLY A 275 -3.94 24.46 -11.93
CA GLY A 275 -3.24 23.59 -12.88
C GLY A 275 -2.98 22.18 -12.35
N ASP A 276 -3.63 21.80 -11.25
CA ASP A 276 -3.62 20.43 -10.74
C ASP A 276 -4.47 19.50 -11.63
N MET A 277 -5.50 20.06 -12.27
CA MET A 277 -6.46 19.37 -13.13
C MET A 277 -6.69 20.11 -14.46
N SER A 278 -7.26 19.39 -15.42
CA SER A 278 -7.69 19.86 -16.73
C SER A 278 -9.14 19.42 -16.93
N LEU A 279 -9.96 20.23 -17.60
CA LEU A 279 -11.37 19.90 -17.88
C LEU A 279 -11.54 18.85 -18.99
#